data_AF-A0A7K3NPX0-F1
#
_entry.id   AF-A0A7K3NPX0-F1
#
_cell.length_a   1.000
_cell.length_b   1.000
_cell.length_c   1.000
_cell.angle_alpha   90.00
_cell.angle_beta   90.00
_cell.angle_gamma   90.00
#
_symmetry.space_group_name_H-M   'P 1'
#
loop_
_entity.id
_entity.type
_entity.pdbx_description
1 polymer ?
#
loop_
_entity_poly.entity_id
_entity_poly.type
_entity_poly.pdbx_seq_one_letter_code
_entity_poly.pdbx_strand_id
1 'polypeptide(L)'
;MSNLYIGLVSEGPTDTIIIQSALQAILDHPFVLSPIQPESPPGQLGAGWSGVYRWCRQIASPNYYSLLQHPSLMLFNIIIIQVDADVAFSSYSSANICDNINNDLPCAEDWPPITRSIENLKLTISKWTHPTNHDKKTVLCIPSYCIETWLAVALFGKSDPILMSNIEQNTNIYNYIYAKSKTIRFIRFKDGKPKKIKSKYIEYKDRLTSEWNYITRHCTQAIDFQNHILFAASQR
;
A
#
# COMPACT_ATOMS: atom_id res chain seq x y z
N MET A 1 -15.58 -24.06 5.79
CA MET A 1 -14.27 -23.39 5.91
C MET A 1 -14.52 -21.98 6.43
N SER A 2 -13.79 -21.52 7.45
CA SER A 2 -13.96 -20.18 8.03
C SER A 2 -13.40 -19.10 7.10
N ASN A 3 -14.06 -17.93 7.07
CA ASN A 3 -13.61 -16.78 6.29
C ASN A 3 -12.21 -16.32 6.74
N LEU A 4 -11.40 -15.81 5.80
CA LEU A 4 -10.13 -15.15 6.12
C LEU A 4 -10.40 -13.71 6.56
N TYR A 5 -10.02 -13.34 7.78
CA TYR A 5 -10.15 -11.97 8.26
C TYR A 5 -8.82 -11.25 8.05
N ILE A 6 -8.83 -10.20 7.22
CA ILE A 6 -7.64 -9.42 6.88
C ILE A 6 -7.84 -8.00 7.42
N GLY A 7 -6.92 -7.58 8.29
CA GLY A 7 -6.84 -6.20 8.75
C GLY A 7 -6.01 -5.37 7.79
N LEU A 8 -6.46 -4.17 7.44
CA LEU A 8 -5.73 -3.26 6.55
C LEU A 8 -5.45 -1.92 7.21
N VAL A 9 -4.19 -1.50 7.15
CA VAL A 9 -3.74 -0.15 7.45
C VAL A 9 -3.18 0.42 6.16
N SER A 10 -3.79 1.49 5.64
CA SER A 10 -3.44 2.05 4.33
C SER A 10 -3.46 3.56 4.35
N GLU A 11 -2.72 4.19 3.44
CA GLU A 11 -2.62 5.65 3.35
C GLU A 11 -3.95 6.33 3.03
N GLY A 12 -4.84 5.65 2.31
CA GLY A 12 -6.09 6.25 1.85
C GLY A 12 -7.17 5.25 1.42
N PRO A 13 -8.41 5.76 1.29
CA PRO A 13 -9.58 4.93 0.98
C PRO A 13 -9.58 4.37 -0.45
N THR A 14 -8.82 4.97 -1.37
CA THR A 14 -8.65 4.47 -2.74
C THR A 14 -7.66 3.31 -2.81
N ASP A 15 -6.66 3.34 -1.93
CA ASP A 15 -5.63 2.32 -1.77
C ASP A 15 -6.28 1.03 -1.24
N THR A 16 -7.22 1.15 -0.29
CA THR A 16 -8.10 0.06 0.14
C THR A 16 -8.83 -0.62 -1.03
N ILE A 17 -9.37 0.14 -1.99
CA ILE A 17 -10.09 -0.41 -3.15
C ILE A 17 -9.12 -1.23 -4.02
N ILE A 18 -7.92 -0.71 -4.28
CA ILE A 18 -6.92 -1.42 -5.09
C ILE A 18 -6.47 -2.70 -4.39
N ILE A 19 -6.14 -2.63 -3.09
CA ILE A 19 -5.72 -3.81 -2.31
C ILE A 19 -6.83 -4.85 -2.27
N GLN A 20 -8.09 -4.44 -2.04
CA GLN A 20 -9.21 -5.37 -2.07
C GLN A 20 -9.35 -6.08 -3.42
N SER A 21 -9.21 -5.32 -4.51
CA SER A 21 -9.30 -5.85 -5.88
C SER A 21 -8.14 -6.80 -6.21
N ALA A 22 -6.93 -6.51 -5.71
CA ALA A 22 -5.78 -7.39 -5.79
C ALA A 22 -6.01 -8.68 -5.00
N LEU A 23 -6.47 -8.59 -3.74
CA LEU A 23 -6.79 -9.75 -2.91
C LEU A 23 -7.85 -10.66 -3.55
N GLN A 24 -8.86 -10.08 -4.23
CA GLN A 24 -9.85 -10.83 -5.00
C GLN A 24 -9.26 -11.62 -6.17
N ALA A 25 -8.13 -11.18 -6.73
CA ALA A 25 -7.42 -11.90 -7.77
C ALA A 25 -6.40 -12.92 -7.21
N ILE A 26 -5.87 -12.67 -6.00
CA ILE A 26 -4.84 -13.50 -5.37
C ILE A 26 -5.45 -14.70 -4.62
N LEU A 27 -6.59 -14.50 -3.95
CA LEU A 27 -7.16 -15.48 -3.02
C LEU A 27 -8.33 -16.24 -3.65
N ASP A 28 -8.22 -17.57 -3.69
CA ASP A 28 -9.26 -18.47 -4.21
C ASP A 28 -10.39 -18.77 -3.19
N HIS A 29 -10.38 -18.10 -2.03
CA HIS A 29 -11.32 -18.34 -0.94
C HIS A 29 -11.91 -17.03 -0.39
N PRO A 30 -13.14 -17.07 0.17
CA PRO A 30 -13.76 -15.90 0.77
C PRO A 30 -12.93 -15.28 1.89
N PHE A 31 -12.85 -13.95 1.87
CA PHE A 31 -12.20 -13.16 2.90
C PHE A 31 -13.04 -11.93 3.26
N VAL A 32 -12.81 -11.41 4.46
CA VAL A 32 -13.33 -10.14 4.94
C VAL A 32 -12.13 -9.22 5.13
N LEU A 33 -12.08 -8.14 4.35
CA LEU A 33 -11.11 -7.08 4.52
C LEU A 33 -11.71 -5.97 5.39
N SER A 34 -11.09 -5.68 6.52
CA SER A 34 -11.50 -4.61 7.42
C SER A 34 -10.41 -3.54 7.49
N PRO A 35 -10.69 -2.29 7.08
CA PRO A 35 -9.82 -1.17 7.38
C PRO A 35 -9.72 -1.00 8.89
N ILE A 36 -8.50 -1.05 9.42
CA ILE A 36 -8.17 -0.72 10.81
C ILE A 36 -7.94 0.79 10.95
N GLN A 37 -7.42 1.43 9.89
CA GLN A 37 -7.14 2.86 9.82
C GLN A 37 -7.72 3.47 8.53
N PRO A 38 -8.21 4.73 8.56
CA PRO A 38 -8.43 5.54 9.76
C PRO A 38 -9.60 5.01 10.60
N GLU A 39 -9.46 5.07 11.92
CA GLU A 39 -10.59 4.82 12.85
C GLU A 39 -11.71 5.84 12.61
N SER A 40 -12.95 5.47 12.88
CA SER A 40 -14.10 6.38 12.76
C SER A 40 -14.36 7.09 14.10
N PRO A 41 -14.43 8.44 14.15
CA PRO A 41 -14.42 9.34 13.01
C PRO A 41 -13.02 9.55 12.40
N PRO A 42 -12.91 9.66 11.05
CA PRO A 42 -11.63 9.81 10.38
C PRO A 42 -10.88 11.05 10.87
N GLY A 43 -9.58 10.91 11.14
CA GLY A 43 -8.69 12.05 11.38
C GLY A 43 -7.99 12.05 12.74
N GLN A 44 -8.33 11.14 13.66
CA GLN A 44 -7.68 11.09 14.98
C GLN A 44 -6.17 10.80 14.88
N LEU A 45 -5.77 9.98 13.90
CA LEU A 45 -4.37 9.69 13.57
C LEU A 45 -3.90 10.40 12.28
N GLY A 46 -4.75 11.19 11.61
CA GLY A 46 -4.45 11.79 10.30
C GLY A 46 -4.67 10.84 9.11
N ALA A 47 -4.20 11.26 7.93
CA ALA A 47 -4.32 10.55 6.65
C ALA A 47 -2.97 10.44 5.94
N GLY A 48 -2.89 9.64 4.88
CA GLY A 48 -1.63 9.34 4.19
C GLY A 48 -0.70 8.48 5.03
N TRP A 49 0.56 8.36 4.59
CA TRP A 49 1.60 7.62 5.32
C TRP A 49 1.77 8.05 6.78
N SER A 50 1.51 9.32 7.12
CA SER A 50 1.56 9.82 8.50
C SER A 50 0.56 9.13 9.44
N GLY A 51 -0.62 8.78 8.91
CA GLY A 51 -1.63 8.02 9.64
C GLY A 51 -1.23 6.56 9.84
N VAL A 52 -0.57 5.97 8.84
CA VAL A 52 0.02 4.63 8.94
C VAL A 52 1.11 4.60 10.01
N TYR A 53 2.04 5.56 9.99
CA TYR A 53 3.07 5.71 11.00
C TYR A 53 2.49 5.79 12.42
N ARG A 54 1.52 6.69 12.64
CA ARG A 54 0.91 6.89 13.97
C ARG A 54 0.15 5.65 14.44
N TRP A 55 -0.52 4.95 13.55
CA TRP A 55 -1.15 3.66 13.88
C TRP A 55 -0.10 2.62 14.31
N CYS A 56 1.00 2.49 13.55
CA CYS A 56 2.10 1.59 13.92
C CYS A 56 2.66 1.94 15.31
N ARG A 57 2.79 3.23 15.63
CA ARG A 57 3.24 3.69 16.95
C ARG A 57 2.26 3.38 18.08
N GLN A 58 0.96 3.48 17.81
CA GLN A 58 -0.08 3.20 18.79
C GLN A 58 -0.17 1.71 19.15
N ILE A 59 0.03 0.82 18.17
CA ILE A 59 -0.06 -0.63 18.37
C ILE A 59 1.25 -1.25 18.88
N ALA A 60 2.38 -0.54 18.73
CA ALA A 60 3.68 -0.98 19.21
C ALA A 60 3.65 -1.20 20.73
N SER A 61 3.95 -2.42 21.18
CA SER A 61 3.90 -2.79 22.59
C SER A 61 4.98 -3.82 22.95
N PRO A 62 5.71 -3.63 24.07
CA PRO A 62 6.68 -4.61 24.55
C PRO A 62 6.02 -5.90 25.05
N ASN A 63 4.71 -5.90 25.27
CA ASN A 63 3.97 -7.04 25.81
C ASN A 63 3.64 -8.10 24.75
N TYR A 64 3.80 -7.78 23.46
CA TYR A 64 3.41 -8.64 22.35
C TYR A 64 4.59 -8.82 21.40
N TYR A 65 4.90 -10.07 21.06
CA TYR A 65 5.98 -10.40 20.14
C TYR A 65 5.59 -10.06 18.70
N SER A 66 4.32 -10.26 18.31
CA SER A 66 3.81 -9.91 16.97
C SER A 66 2.47 -9.17 17.03
N LEU A 67 2.11 -8.49 15.93
CA LEU A 67 0.90 -7.66 15.85
C LEU A 67 -0.38 -8.44 16.17
N LEU A 68 -0.50 -9.69 15.69
CA LEU A 68 -1.69 -10.51 15.90
C LEU A 68 -1.86 -11.00 17.34
N GLN A 69 -0.84 -10.89 18.19
CA GLN A 69 -0.96 -11.17 19.63
C GLN A 69 -1.62 -10.00 20.38
N HIS A 70 -1.70 -8.83 19.77
CA HIS A 70 -2.39 -7.68 20.36
C HIS A 70 -3.90 -7.98 20.44
N PRO A 71 -4.57 -7.83 21.61
CA PRO A 71 -5.97 -8.17 21.79
C PRO A 71 -6.93 -7.48 20.81
N SER A 72 -6.63 -6.26 20.38
CA SER A 72 -7.45 -5.55 19.37
C SER A 72 -7.31 -6.10 17.94
N LEU A 73 -6.29 -6.93 17.68
CA LEU A 73 -5.98 -7.48 16.36
C LEU A 73 -6.15 -9.01 16.26
N MET A 74 -6.43 -9.68 17.38
CA MET A 74 -6.50 -11.14 17.45
C MET A 74 -7.60 -11.77 16.57
N LEU A 75 -8.57 -10.98 16.10
CA LEU A 75 -9.63 -11.43 15.19
C LEU A 75 -9.11 -11.62 13.76
N PHE A 76 -7.99 -10.99 13.41
CA PHE A 76 -7.42 -11.05 12.08
C PHE A 76 -6.49 -12.25 11.92
N ASN A 77 -6.45 -12.78 10.71
CA ASN A 77 -5.51 -13.82 10.31
C ASN A 77 -4.28 -13.23 9.61
N ILE A 78 -4.43 -12.06 8.98
CA ILE A 78 -3.37 -11.33 8.27
C ILE A 78 -3.54 -9.84 8.57
N ILE A 79 -2.43 -9.13 8.79
CA ILE A 79 -2.39 -7.67 8.84
C ILE A 79 -1.62 -7.17 7.63
N ILE A 80 -2.23 -6.29 6.84
CA ILE A 80 -1.57 -5.61 5.72
C ILE A 80 -1.26 -4.18 6.14
N ILE A 81 -0.01 -3.75 5.96
CA ILE A 81 0.42 -2.37 6.10
C ILE A 81 0.80 -1.88 4.70
N GLN A 82 0.06 -0.91 4.17
CA GLN A 82 0.36 -0.27 2.89
C GLN A 82 0.98 1.10 3.09
N VAL A 83 2.10 1.30 2.41
CA VAL A 83 2.84 2.57 2.30
C VAL A 83 3.40 2.65 0.89
N ASP A 84 3.25 3.77 0.21
CA ASP A 84 3.81 4.00 -1.12
C ASP A 84 5.33 4.25 -1.02
N ALA A 85 6.12 3.80 -2.00
CA ALA A 85 7.58 3.91 -1.92
C ALA A 85 8.09 5.36 -2.02
N ASP A 86 7.27 6.32 -2.47
CA ASP A 86 7.61 7.75 -2.43
C ASP A 86 7.87 8.27 -1.01
N VAL A 87 7.35 7.59 0.01
CA VAL A 87 7.61 7.85 1.44
C VAL A 87 9.09 7.69 1.79
N ALA A 88 9.85 6.87 1.06
CA ALA A 88 11.30 6.76 1.25
C ALA A 88 12.02 8.11 1.05
N PHE A 89 11.44 9.03 0.27
CA PHE A 89 11.97 10.38 0.03
C PHE A 89 11.41 11.44 0.98
N SER A 90 10.48 11.07 1.86
CA SER A 90 9.83 11.99 2.79
C SER A 90 10.68 12.24 4.04
N SER A 91 10.29 13.25 4.82
CA SER A 91 10.81 13.49 6.17
C SER A 91 9.66 13.43 7.18
N TYR A 92 9.94 13.05 8.42
CA TYR A 92 8.94 13.09 9.50
C TYR A 92 8.36 14.50 9.70
N SER A 93 9.19 15.53 9.57
CA SER A 93 8.77 16.93 9.69
C SER A 93 7.75 17.34 8.62
N SER A 94 7.84 16.83 7.39
CA SER A 94 6.88 17.17 6.33
C SER A 94 5.47 16.62 6.59
N ALA A 95 5.36 15.64 7.49
CA ALA A 95 4.12 15.05 7.97
C ALA A 95 3.69 15.55 9.36
N ASN A 96 4.34 16.58 9.91
CA ASN A 96 4.13 17.06 11.28
C ASN A 96 4.31 15.93 12.33
N ILE A 97 5.34 15.11 12.15
CA ILE A 97 5.77 14.11 13.12
C ILE A 97 7.07 14.63 13.74
N CYS A 98 7.00 15.05 15.01
CA CYS A 98 8.13 15.60 15.75
C CYS A 98 8.71 14.59 16.76
N ASP A 99 7.94 13.56 17.08
CA ASP A 99 8.20 12.51 18.07
C ASP A 99 8.66 11.20 17.40
N ASN A 100 9.29 11.31 16.23
CA ASN A 100 9.82 10.14 15.55
C ASN A 100 10.95 9.48 16.37
N ILE A 101 11.10 8.16 16.25
CA ILE A 101 11.93 7.38 17.17
C ILE A 101 13.35 7.16 16.68
N ASN A 102 13.55 7.10 15.35
CA ASN A 102 14.81 6.63 14.77
C ASN A 102 15.43 7.58 13.75
N ASN A 103 14.80 8.72 13.44
CA ASN A 103 15.20 9.66 12.38
C ASN A 103 15.64 8.96 11.08
N ASP A 104 14.90 7.92 10.70
CA ASP A 104 15.20 6.98 9.62
C ASP A 104 14.40 7.27 8.34
N LEU A 105 13.96 8.53 8.17
CA LEU A 105 13.45 9.08 6.92
C LEU A 105 14.14 10.44 6.65
N PRO A 106 14.55 10.73 5.39
CA PRO A 106 14.43 9.89 4.21
C PRO A 106 15.34 8.65 4.28
N CYS A 107 14.88 7.54 3.71
CA CYS A 107 15.63 6.28 3.61
C CYS A 107 15.85 5.83 2.16
N ALA A 108 15.49 6.70 1.21
CA ALA A 108 15.75 6.46 -0.21
C ALA A 108 17.25 6.40 -0.50
N GLU A 109 17.62 5.47 -1.35
CA GLU A 109 18.92 5.40 -2.03
C GLU A 109 18.72 5.64 -3.54
N ASP A 110 19.72 5.29 -4.36
CA ASP A 110 19.70 5.45 -5.81
C ASP A 110 18.38 4.95 -6.43
N TRP A 111 17.73 5.82 -7.20
CA TRP A 111 16.54 5.50 -7.98
C TRP A 111 16.69 6.12 -9.37
N PRO A 112 16.69 5.35 -10.48
CA PRO A 112 16.39 3.90 -10.61
C PRO A 112 17.55 2.89 -10.58
N PRO A 113 17.34 1.65 -10.08
CA PRO A 113 16.06 1.04 -9.63
C PRO A 113 15.73 1.25 -8.14
N ILE A 114 14.43 1.29 -7.79
CA ILE A 114 13.95 1.62 -6.43
C ILE A 114 14.10 0.49 -5.39
N THR A 115 14.65 -0.65 -5.79
CA THR A 115 14.74 -1.87 -4.96
C THR A 115 15.36 -1.59 -3.60
N ARG A 116 16.45 -0.83 -3.57
CA ARG A 116 17.17 -0.54 -2.34
C ARG A 116 16.38 0.37 -1.40
N SER A 117 15.72 1.40 -1.94
CA SER A 117 14.80 2.25 -1.19
C SER A 117 13.61 1.48 -0.62
N ILE A 118 13.10 0.47 -1.35
CA ILE A 118 12.04 -0.42 -0.85
C ILE A 118 12.54 -1.27 0.32
N GLU A 119 13.74 -1.85 0.23
CA GLU A 119 14.33 -2.62 1.34
C GLU A 119 14.50 -1.75 2.59
N ASN A 120 15.05 -0.55 2.41
CA ASN A 120 15.20 0.41 3.51
C ASN A 120 13.85 0.80 4.10
N LEU A 121 12.84 1.04 3.25
CA LEU A 121 11.49 1.39 3.71
C LEU A 121 10.83 0.23 4.46
N LYS A 122 11.04 -1.03 4.06
CA LYS A 122 10.58 -2.21 4.82
C LYS A 122 11.18 -2.24 6.23
N LEU A 123 12.47 -1.91 6.36
CA LEU A 123 13.15 -1.81 7.67
C LEU A 123 12.60 -0.64 8.50
N THR A 124 12.39 0.53 7.88
CA THR A 124 11.80 1.71 8.53
C THR A 124 10.38 1.41 9.05
N ILE A 125 9.51 0.80 8.23
CA ILE A 125 8.15 0.43 8.65
C ILE A 125 8.19 -0.60 9.80
N SER A 126 9.13 -1.56 9.77
CA SER A 126 9.31 -2.52 10.87
C SER A 126 9.73 -1.86 12.18
N LYS A 127 10.51 -0.77 12.10
CA LYS A 127 10.84 0.04 13.29
C LYS A 127 9.65 0.84 13.80
N TRP A 128 8.66 1.17 12.96
CA TRP A 128 7.46 1.86 13.41
C TRP A 128 6.62 1.01 14.37
N THR A 129 6.66 -0.31 14.27
CA THR A 129 5.94 -1.23 15.17
C THR A 129 6.80 -1.74 16.33
N HIS A 130 8.11 -1.46 16.34
CA HIS A 130 9.03 -1.87 17.41
C HIS A 130 8.56 -1.33 18.78
N PRO A 131 8.55 -2.15 19.85
CA PRO A 131 9.20 -3.47 19.98
C PRO A 131 8.43 -4.69 19.44
N THR A 132 7.21 -4.50 18.93
CA THR A 132 6.44 -5.58 18.30
C THR A 132 7.03 -5.91 16.92
N ASN A 133 7.23 -7.20 16.64
CA ASN A 133 7.80 -7.65 15.37
C ASN A 133 6.72 -7.92 14.31
N HIS A 134 7.13 -7.86 13.05
CA HIS A 134 6.34 -8.40 11.94
C HIS A 134 6.60 -9.91 11.85
N ASP A 135 5.54 -10.71 11.97
CA ASP A 135 5.62 -12.15 11.74
C ASP A 135 5.20 -12.49 10.30
N LYS A 136 5.11 -13.79 10.00
CA LYS A 136 4.72 -14.30 8.67
C LYS A 136 3.30 -13.89 8.24
N LYS A 137 2.48 -13.34 9.16
CA LYS A 137 1.11 -12.90 8.93
C LYS A 137 0.99 -11.38 8.86
N THR A 138 2.09 -10.64 9.03
CA THR A 138 2.18 -9.22 8.70
C THR A 138 2.76 -9.06 7.30
N VAL A 139 1.97 -8.51 6.38
CA VAL A 139 2.33 -8.30 4.98
C VAL A 139 2.50 -6.81 4.71
N LEU A 140 3.65 -6.44 4.14
CA LEU A 140 3.88 -5.09 3.64
C LEU A 140 3.45 -4.99 2.18
N CYS A 141 2.64 -3.98 1.86
CA CYS A 141 2.26 -3.62 0.50
C CYS A 141 2.97 -2.31 0.15
N ILE A 142 4.07 -2.38 -0.61
CA ILE A 142 4.88 -1.22 -0.98
C ILE A 142 4.96 -1.10 -2.50
N PRO A 143 4.01 -0.43 -3.15
CA PRO A 143 4.09 -0.14 -4.58
C PRO A 143 5.30 0.74 -4.92
N SER A 144 5.87 0.57 -6.11
CA SER A 144 7.20 1.12 -6.46
C SER A 144 7.32 2.65 -6.46
N TYR A 145 6.25 3.40 -6.66
CA TYR A 145 6.20 4.85 -6.42
C TYR A 145 4.92 5.21 -5.71
N CYS A 146 3.80 4.77 -6.30
CA CYS A 146 2.48 4.84 -5.69
C CYS A 146 1.63 3.66 -6.18
N ILE A 147 0.58 3.31 -5.44
CA ILE A 147 -0.30 2.19 -5.79
C ILE A 147 -1.04 2.38 -7.13
N GLU A 148 -1.21 3.63 -7.57
CA GLU A 148 -1.83 3.98 -8.85
C GLU A 148 -1.14 3.36 -10.06
N THR A 149 0.15 3.02 -9.94
CA THR A 149 0.91 2.32 -10.98
C THR A 149 0.24 1.02 -11.37
N TRP A 150 -0.26 0.23 -10.41
CA TRP A 150 -0.94 -1.04 -10.70
C TRP A 150 -2.24 -0.82 -11.48
N LEU A 151 -3.01 0.19 -11.10
CA LEU A 151 -4.25 0.54 -11.80
C LEU A 151 -3.98 1.09 -13.20
N ALA A 152 -2.93 1.90 -13.37
CA ALA A 152 -2.51 2.39 -14.69
C ALA A 152 -2.10 1.25 -15.62
N VAL A 153 -1.38 0.25 -15.12
CA VAL A 153 -1.01 -0.95 -15.88
C VAL A 153 -2.23 -1.75 -16.32
N ALA A 154 -3.18 -2.00 -15.42
CA ALA A 154 -4.41 -2.72 -15.76
C ALA A 154 -5.25 -2.02 -16.84
N LEU A 155 -5.31 -0.68 -16.81
CA LEU A 155 -6.13 0.10 -17.73
C LEU A 155 -5.46 0.37 -19.06
N PHE A 156 -4.18 0.72 -19.05
CA PHE A 156 -3.51 1.28 -20.22
C PHE A 156 -2.32 0.45 -20.70
N GLY A 157 -1.78 -0.44 -19.86
CA GLY A 157 -0.50 -1.09 -20.13
C GLY A 157 -0.48 -1.94 -21.40
N LYS A 158 -1.59 -2.59 -21.77
CA LYS A 158 -1.69 -3.37 -23.01
C LYS A 158 -1.70 -2.51 -24.28
N SER A 159 -2.12 -1.25 -24.16
CA SER A 159 -2.33 -0.33 -25.29
C SER A 159 -1.30 0.80 -25.38
N ASP A 160 -0.44 0.94 -24.37
CA ASP A 160 0.47 2.07 -24.24
C ASP A 160 1.90 1.60 -23.90
N PRO A 161 2.74 1.29 -24.90
CA PRO A 161 4.11 0.84 -24.69
C PRO A 161 4.98 1.87 -23.96
N ILE A 162 4.66 3.17 -24.05
CA ILE A 162 5.43 4.24 -23.41
C ILE A 162 5.29 4.11 -21.89
N LEU A 163 4.08 3.87 -21.39
CA LEU A 163 3.84 3.56 -19.98
C LEU A 163 4.70 2.38 -19.50
N MET A 164 4.79 1.34 -20.32
CA MET A 164 5.42 0.07 -19.95
C MET A 164 6.96 0.14 -19.91
N SER A 165 7.57 1.06 -20.64
CA SER A 165 9.04 1.13 -20.77
C SER A 165 9.79 1.32 -19.44
N ASN A 166 9.18 2.00 -18.47
CA ASN A 166 9.80 2.33 -17.18
C ASN A 166 8.77 2.35 -16.04
N ILE A 167 7.80 1.43 -16.07
CA ILE A 167 6.58 1.54 -15.25
C ILE A 167 6.84 1.71 -13.75
N GLU A 168 7.74 0.91 -13.16
CA GLU A 168 8.05 1.00 -11.73
C GLU A 168 9.06 2.12 -11.38
N GLN A 169 9.63 2.76 -12.40
CA GLN A 169 10.57 3.88 -12.27
C GLN A 169 9.90 5.22 -12.61
N ASN A 170 8.62 5.21 -12.98
CA ASN A 170 7.91 6.38 -13.47
C ASN A 170 7.44 7.29 -12.32
N THR A 171 8.30 8.22 -11.91
CA THR A 171 7.98 9.31 -10.96
C THR A 171 6.86 10.24 -11.45
N ASN A 172 6.55 10.21 -12.75
CA ASN A 172 5.55 11.07 -13.39
C ASN A 172 4.21 10.37 -13.62
N ILE A 173 3.95 9.25 -12.96
CA ILE A 173 2.73 8.46 -13.17
C ILE A 173 1.44 9.28 -12.97
N TYR A 174 1.41 10.19 -12.00
CA TYR A 174 0.26 11.08 -11.79
C TYR A 174 0.03 12.03 -12.98
N ASN A 175 1.10 12.57 -13.56
CA ASN A 175 1.04 13.43 -14.75
C ASN A 175 0.56 12.62 -15.96
N TYR A 176 1.09 11.40 -16.13
CA TYR A 176 0.67 10.47 -17.17
C TYR A 176 -0.83 10.16 -17.09
N ILE A 177 -1.35 9.84 -15.90
CA ILE A 177 -2.78 9.57 -15.70
C ILE A 177 -3.62 10.84 -15.94
N TYR A 178 -3.16 11.99 -15.44
CA TYR A 178 -3.87 13.26 -15.60
C TYR A 178 -4.02 13.69 -17.06
N ALA A 179 -3.01 13.40 -17.90
CA ALA A 179 -3.00 13.68 -19.33
C ALA A 179 -4.01 12.83 -20.13
N LYS A 180 -4.53 11.74 -19.55
CA LYS A 180 -5.61 10.97 -20.18
C LYS A 180 -6.90 11.77 -20.22
N SER A 181 -7.81 11.39 -21.12
CA SER A 181 -9.10 12.07 -21.26
C SER A 181 -9.91 12.03 -19.96
N LYS A 182 -10.79 13.02 -19.75
CA LYS A 182 -11.63 13.12 -18.53
C LYS A 182 -12.44 11.85 -18.25
N THR A 183 -12.78 11.10 -19.31
CA THR A 183 -13.56 9.87 -19.23
C THR A 183 -12.79 8.72 -18.59
N ILE A 184 -11.47 8.66 -18.76
CA ILE A 184 -10.64 7.51 -18.33
C ILE A 184 -9.60 7.87 -17.26
N ARG A 185 -9.29 9.15 -17.06
CA ARG A 185 -8.37 9.57 -16.00
C ARG A 185 -9.00 9.37 -14.61
N PHE A 186 -8.20 8.88 -13.67
CA PHE A 186 -8.60 8.70 -12.27
C PHE A 186 -7.82 9.61 -11.30
N ILE A 187 -6.98 10.50 -11.85
CA ILE A 187 -6.25 11.54 -11.13
C ILE A 187 -6.62 12.91 -11.71
N ARG A 188 -6.74 13.90 -10.84
CA ARG A 188 -6.82 15.33 -11.20
C ARG A 188 -5.82 16.12 -10.36
N PHE A 189 -5.46 17.32 -10.79
CA PHE A 189 -4.68 18.23 -9.97
C PHE A 189 -5.58 19.29 -9.32
N LYS A 190 -5.32 19.58 -8.05
CA LYS A 190 -5.89 20.72 -7.32
C LYS A 190 -4.78 21.34 -6.47
N ASP A 191 -4.57 22.65 -6.62
CA ASP A 191 -3.53 23.39 -5.90
C ASP A 191 -2.13 22.78 -6.07
N GLY A 192 -1.81 22.37 -7.31
CA GLY A 192 -0.53 21.73 -7.66
C GLY A 192 -0.36 20.30 -7.13
N LYS A 193 -1.35 19.74 -6.41
CA LYS A 193 -1.27 18.39 -5.82
C LYS A 193 -2.18 17.39 -6.55
N PRO A 194 -1.74 16.14 -6.76
CA PRO A 194 -2.61 15.11 -7.29
C PRO A 194 -3.75 14.81 -6.31
N LYS A 195 -4.94 14.57 -6.87
CA LYS A 195 -6.16 14.20 -6.15
C LYS A 195 -6.79 13.01 -6.85
N LYS A 196 -6.91 11.91 -6.09
CA LYS A 196 -7.56 10.67 -6.51
C LYS A 196 -9.06 10.88 -6.71
N ILE A 197 -9.62 10.39 -7.81
CA ILE A 197 -11.06 10.48 -8.12
C ILE A 197 -11.72 9.18 -7.69
N LYS A 198 -12.17 9.08 -6.42
CA LYS A 198 -12.64 7.83 -5.81
C LYS A 198 -13.65 7.03 -6.66
N SER A 199 -14.60 7.70 -7.32
CA SER A 199 -15.59 7.03 -8.18
C SER A 199 -14.94 6.25 -9.32
N LYS A 200 -13.80 6.71 -9.86
CA LYS A 200 -13.05 5.99 -10.89
C LYS A 200 -12.35 4.74 -10.38
N TYR A 201 -11.90 4.73 -9.13
CA TYR A 201 -11.33 3.51 -8.53
C TYR A 201 -12.42 2.45 -8.34
N ILE A 202 -13.64 2.87 -7.96
CA ILE A 202 -14.79 1.97 -7.89
C ILE A 202 -15.17 1.43 -9.27
N GLU A 203 -15.17 2.29 -10.31
CA GLU A 203 -15.43 1.91 -11.70
C GLU A 203 -14.41 0.89 -12.24
N TYR A 204 -13.15 1.01 -11.85
CA TYR A 204 -12.05 0.20 -12.40
C TYR A 204 -11.62 -0.99 -11.55
N LYS A 205 -12.23 -1.21 -10.38
CA LYS A 205 -11.84 -2.28 -9.45
C LYS A 205 -11.86 -3.67 -10.10
N ASP A 206 -12.92 -4.00 -10.85
CA ASP A 206 -13.07 -5.32 -11.47
C ASP A 206 -12.05 -5.52 -12.61
N ARG A 207 -11.69 -4.42 -13.28
CA ARG A 207 -10.64 -4.42 -14.30
C ARG A 207 -9.29 -4.73 -13.67
N LEU A 208 -8.97 -4.13 -12.52
CA LEU A 208 -7.75 -4.42 -11.77
C LEU A 208 -7.67 -5.90 -11.38
N THR A 209 -8.75 -6.46 -10.84
CA THR A 209 -8.84 -7.90 -10.51
C THR A 209 -8.61 -8.77 -11.73
N SER A 210 -9.30 -8.51 -12.85
CA SER A 210 -9.19 -9.32 -14.08
C SER A 210 -7.80 -9.25 -14.74
N GLU A 211 -7.09 -8.14 -14.55
CA GLU A 211 -5.78 -7.89 -15.17
C GLU A 211 -4.62 -8.12 -14.18
N TRP A 212 -4.88 -8.69 -13.01
CA TRP A 212 -3.85 -8.88 -11.98
C TRP A 212 -2.65 -9.70 -12.48
N ASN A 213 -2.89 -10.75 -13.27
CA ASN A 213 -1.82 -11.54 -13.91
C ASN A 213 -0.98 -10.72 -14.91
N TYR A 214 -1.55 -9.69 -15.53
CA TYR A 214 -0.80 -8.77 -16.37
C TYR A 214 0.02 -7.81 -15.50
N ILE A 215 -0.57 -7.28 -14.43
CA ILE A 215 0.12 -6.41 -13.47
C ILE A 215 1.35 -7.10 -12.88
N THR A 216 1.21 -8.32 -12.35
CA THR A 216 2.32 -9.05 -11.69
C THR A 216 3.45 -9.46 -12.62
N ARG A 217 3.19 -9.56 -13.93
CA ARG A 217 4.26 -9.77 -14.94
C ARG A 217 5.10 -8.52 -15.21
N HIS A 218 4.59 -7.33 -14.87
CA HIS A 218 5.22 -6.06 -15.21
C HIS A 218 5.57 -5.19 -14.00
N CYS A 219 5.03 -5.50 -12.81
CA CYS A 219 5.31 -4.80 -11.57
C CYS A 219 5.88 -5.78 -10.54
N THR A 220 7.17 -5.68 -10.26
CA THR A 220 7.87 -6.51 -9.26
C THR A 220 7.24 -6.37 -7.88
N GLN A 221 6.79 -5.18 -7.49
CA GLN A 221 6.16 -4.98 -6.19
C GLN A 221 4.76 -5.58 -6.09
N ALA A 222 4.06 -5.75 -7.22
CA ALA A 222 2.77 -6.45 -7.23
C ALA A 222 2.95 -7.97 -7.05
N ILE A 223 3.96 -8.56 -7.72
CA ILE A 223 4.26 -10.00 -7.54
C ILE A 223 4.81 -10.29 -6.14
N ASP A 224 5.64 -9.41 -5.58
CA ASP A 224 6.10 -9.53 -4.18
C ASP A 224 4.91 -9.51 -3.20
N PHE A 225 3.98 -8.55 -3.38
CA PHE A 225 2.76 -8.49 -2.57
C PHE A 225 1.93 -9.77 -2.69
N GLN A 226 1.68 -10.26 -3.90
CA GLN A 226 0.98 -11.52 -4.13
C GLN A 226 1.63 -12.68 -3.40
N ASN A 227 2.94 -12.84 -3.53
CA ASN A 227 3.68 -13.94 -2.91
C ASN A 227 3.59 -13.90 -1.39
N HIS A 228 3.70 -12.70 -0.78
CA HIS A 228 3.54 -12.54 0.66
C HIS A 228 2.12 -12.85 1.14
N ILE A 229 1.08 -12.46 0.38
CA ILE A 229 -0.30 -12.81 0.72
C ILE A 229 -0.51 -14.32 0.67
N LEU A 230 -0.07 -14.99 -0.39
CA LEU A 230 -0.18 -16.45 -0.52
C LEU A 230 0.58 -17.17 0.60
N PHE A 231 1.79 -16.72 0.91
CA PHE A 231 2.58 -17.25 2.01
C PHE A 231 1.86 -17.07 3.35
N ALA A 232 1.41 -15.86 3.69
CA ALA A 232 0.69 -15.58 4.93
C ALA A 232 -0.61 -16.40 5.05
N ALA A 233 -1.37 -16.54 3.96
CA ALA A 233 -2.61 -17.31 3.92
C ALA A 233 -2.38 -18.82 4.13
N SER A 234 -1.20 -19.35 3.75
CA SER A 234 -0.82 -20.74 3.99
C SER A 234 -0.42 -21.06 5.43
N GLN A 235 -0.15 -20.05 6.26
CA GLN A 235 0.21 -20.23 7.68
C GLN A 235 -1.02 -20.40 8.59
N ARG A 236 -2.13 -20.89 8.03
CA ARG A 236 -3.41 -21.10 8.73
C ARG A 236 -3.39 -22.35 9.60
#